data_AF-A0A9D8HSY6-F1
#
_entry.id   AF-A0A9D8HSY6-F1
#
_cell.length_a   1.000
_cell.length_b   1.000
_cell.length_c   1.000
_cell.angle_alpha   90.00
_cell.angle_beta   90.00
_cell.angle_gamma   90.00
#
_symmetry.space_group_name_H-M   'P 1'
#
loop_
_entity.id
_entity.type
_entity.pdbx_description
1 polymer ?
#
loop_
_entity_poly.entity_id
_entity_poly.type
_entity_poly.pdbx_seq_one_letter_code
_entity_poly.pdbx_strand_id
1 'polypeptide(L)'
;MSENAYRIKVNLFKNIFVMSRPPFHIVGVLPFVFGTLLAYKITGAFSLPVFLLSTFAVILVMLTTYYNGEYYDIKEDALAAKLGRNIFSGGSQIIAQNILPRKFAKIGSIISP
;
A
#
# COMPACT_ATOMS: atom_id res chain seq x y z
N MET A 1 -8.57 -31.61 -7.30
CA MET A 1 -7.30 -30.85 -7.19
C MET A 1 -7.41 -29.38 -7.60
N SER A 2 -8.44 -28.94 -8.34
CA SER A 2 -8.60 -27.53 -8.79
C SER A 2 -9.11 -26.57 -7.71
N GLU A 3 -10.00 -27.04 -6.83
CA GLU A 3 -10.73 -26.17 -5.88
C GLU A 3 -9.85 -25.61 -4.75
N ASN A 4 -8.91 -26.42 -4.25
CA ASN A 4 -8.00 -26.02 -3.17
C ASN A 4 -6.94 -25.02 -3.67
N ALA A 5 -6.41 -25.24 -4.88
CA ALA A 5 -5.48 -24.30 -5.52
C ALA A 5 -6.16 -22.95 -5.83
N TYR A 6 -7.43 -22.96 -6.24
CA TYR A 6 -8.21 -21.76 -6.48
C TYR A 6 -8.45 -20.97 -5.18
N ARG A 7 -8.86 -21.64 -4.09
CA ARG A 7 -9.01 -21.01 -2.76
C ARG A 7 -7.71 -20.38 -2.25
N ILE A 8 -6.58 -21.06 -2.42
CA ILE A 8 -5.26 -20.54 -2.03
C ILE A 8 -4.93 -19.28 -2.83
N LYS A 9 -5.15 -19.29 -4.16
CA LYS A 9 -4.92 -18.10 -5.01
C LYS A 9 -5.83 -16.92 -4.66
N VAL A 10 -7.12 -17.16 -4.45
CA VAL A 10 -8.07 -16.10 -4.08
C VAL A 10 -7.70 -15.48 -2.73
N ASN A 11 -7.29 -16.30 -1.76
CA ASN A 11 -6.78 -15.82 -0.48
C ASN A 11 -5.50 -14.99 -0.65
N LEU A 12 -4.59 -15.39 -1.54
CA LEU A 12 -3.36 -14.63 -1.81
C LEU A 12 -3.64 -13.23 -2.37
N PHE A 13 -4.44 -13.14 -3.44
CA PHE A 13 -4.76 -11.84 -4.06
C PHE A 13 -5.50 -10.91 -3.08
N LYS A 14 -6.47 -11.45 -2.35
CA LYS A 14 -7.19 -10.69 -1.32
C LYS A 14 -6.24 -10.14 -0.27
N ASN A 15 -5.31 -10.96 0.21
CA ASN A 15 -4.37 -10.57 1.24
C ASN A 15 -3.35 -9.53 0.73
N ILE A 16 -2.85 -9.67 -0.50
CA ILE A 16 -1.99 -8.66 -1.13
C ILE A 16 -2.72 -7.32 -1.26
N PHE A 17 -3.98 -7.34 -1.69
CA PHE A 17 -4.81 -6.14 -1.82
C PHE A 17 -5.04 -5.45 -0.47
N VAL A 18 -5.25 -6.22 0.59
CA VAL A 18 -5.40 -5.67 1.96
C VAL A 18 -4.07 -5.09 2.45
N MET A 19 -2.93 -5.74 2.18
CA MET A 19 -1.59 -5.20 2.48
C MET A 19 -1.30 -3.89 1.74
N SER A 20 -1.89 -3.69 0.55
CA SER A 20 -1.78 -2.42 -0.18
C SER A 20 -2.51 -1.26 0.51
N ARG A 21 -3.35 -1.48 1.52
CA ARG A 21 -4.10 -0.42 2.23
C ARG A 21 -4.77 0.61 1.28
N PRO A 22 -5.67 0.20 0.36
CA PRO A 22 -6.24 1.08 -0.67
C PRO A 22 -6.84 2.40 -0.15
N PRO A 23 -7.60 2.42 0.97
CA PRO A 23 -8.15 3.67 1.50
C PRO A 23 -7.10 4.72 1.85
N PHE A 24 -5.89 4.29 2.21
CA PHE A 24 -4.81 5.18 2.64
C PHE A 24 -4.03 5.79 1.48
N HIS A 25 -4.26 5.35 0.23
CA HIS A 25 -3.64 6.00 -0.94
C HIS A 25 -4.10 7.45 -1.11
N ILE A 26 -5.29 7.77 -0.60
CA ILE A 26 -5.84 9.12 -0.63
C ILE A 26 -4.91 10.12 0.07
N VAL A 27 -4.15 9.71 1.09
CA VAL A 27 -3.27 10.60 1.84
C VAL A 27 -2.02 11.03 1.06
N GLY A 28 -1.65 10.32 -0.01
CA GLY A 28 -0.57 10.72 -0.92
C GLY A 28 -1.10 11.33 -2.21
N VAL A 29 -2.18 10.76 -2.77
CA VAL A 29 -2.77 11.24 -4.02
C VAL A 29 -3.41 12.63 -3.85
N LEU A 30 -4.13 12.90 -2.75
CA LEU A 30 -4.75 14.22 -2.55
C LEU A 30 -3.73 15.36 -2.47
N PRO A 31 -2.65 15.27 -1.66
CA PRO A 31 -1.61 16.30 -1.67
C PRO A 31 -0.96 16.49 -3.04
N PHE A 32 -0.74 15.39 -3.79
CA PHE A 32 -0.18 15.48 -5.14
C PHE A 32 -1.12 16.22 -6.11
N VAL A 33 -2.42 15.89 -6.08
CA VAL A 33 -3.44 16.60 -6.88
C VAL A 33 -3.50 18.07 -6.50
N PHE A 34 -3.49 18.38 -5.20
CA PHE A 34 -3.48 19.77 -4.72
C PHE A 34 -2.23 20.53 -5.21
N GLY A 35 -1.05 19.92 -5.11
CA GLY A 35 0.19 20.48 -5.63
C GLY A 35 0.15 20.72 -7.14
N THR A 36 -0.45 19.79 -7.89
CA THR A 36 -0.66 19.94 -9.35
C THR A 36 -1.57 21.12 -9.67
N LEU A 37 -2.70 21.26 -8.96
CA LEU A 37 -3.63 22.38 -9.15
C LEU A 37 -2.96 23.72 -8.82
N LEU A 38 -2.16 23.77 -7.75
CA LEU A 38 -1.40 24.96 -7.37
C LEU A 38 -0.37 25.32 -8.45
N ALA A 39 0.38 24.33 -8.94
CA ALA A 39 1.37 24.54 -10.02
C ALA A 39 0.70 25.03 -11.30
N TYR A 40 -0.45 24.46 -11.67
CA TYR A 40 -1.24 24.91 -12.82
C TYR A 40 -1.72 26.35 -12.64
N LYS A 41 -2.18 26.73 -11.44
CA LYS A 41 -2.61 28.10 -11.16
C LYS A 41 -1.49 29.12 -11.28
N ILE A 42 -0.26 28.76 -10.91
CA ILE A 42 0.91 29.66 -10.94
C ILE A 42 1.49 29.77 -12.35
N THR A 43 1.57 28.66 -13.08
CA THR A 43 2.31 28.56 -14.35
C THR A 43 1.42 28.57 -15.59
N GLY A 44 0.13 28.28 -15.44
CA GLY A 44 -0.79 28.02 -16.55
C GLY A 44 -0.50 26.72 -17.32
N ALA A 45 0.51 25.95 -16.92
CA ALA A 45 0.95 24.76 -17.63
C ALA A 45 0.39 23.48 -16.98
N PHE A 46 -0.24 22.63 -17.80
CA PHE A 46 -0.70 21.31 -17.38
C PHE A 46 -0.39 20.29 -18.48
N SER A 47 0.13 19.13 -18.07
CA SER A 47 0.39 18.01 -18.96
C SER A 47 -0.27 16.77 -18.38
N LEU A 48 -1.33 16.29 -19.04
CA LEU A 48 -2.05 15.09 -18.64
C LEU A 48 -1.13 13.85 -18.58
N PRO A 49 -0.24 13.60 -19.56
CA PRO A 49 0.71 12.49 -19.45
C PRO A 49 1.61 12.57 -18.21
N VAL A 50 2.12 13.77 -17.89
CA VAL A 50 2.97 13.97 -16.70
C VAL A 50 2.17 13.74 -15.43
N PHE A 51 0.94 14.24 -15.37
CA PHE A 51 0.04 14.03 -14.23
C PHE A 51 -0.24 12.55 -13.99
N LEU A 52 -0.56 11.79 -15.04
CA LEU A 52 -0.84 10.35 -14.93
C LEU A 52 0.40 9.56 -14.50
N LEU A 53 1.56 9.82 -15.10
CA LEU A 53 2.82 9.16 -14.72
C LEU A 53 3.22 9.48 -13.29
N SER A 54 3.07 10.74 -12.87
CA SER A 54 3.39 11.17 -11.51
C SER A 54 2.43 10.59 -10.49
N THR A 55 1.13 10.52 -10.80
CA THR A 55 0.14 9.86 -9.93
C THR A 55 0.47 8.38 -9.75
N PHE A 56 0.84 7.70 -10.85
CA PHE A 56 1.28 6.32 -10.80
C PHE A 56 2.54 6.15 -9.93
N ALA A 57 3.53 7.02 -10.08
CA ALA A 57 4.73 7.03 -9.23
C ALA A 57 4.40 7.24 -7.75
N VAL A 58 3.47 8.16 -7.41
CA VAL A 58 3.02 8.35 -6.02
C VAL A 58 2.41 7.05 -5.46
N ILE A 59 1.57 6.37 -6.23
CA ILE A 59 0.96 5.09 -5.81
C ILE A 59 2.04 4.03 -5.57
N LEU A 60 3.03 3.92 -6.46
CA LEU A 60 4.14 2.98 -6.30
C LEU A 60 4.94 3.26 -5.02
N VAL A 61 5.36 4.51 -4.81
CA VAL A 61 6.07 4.92 -3.59
C VAL A 61 5.27 4.54 -2.34
N MET A 62 3.96 4.78 -2.34
CA MET A 62 3.08 4.39 -1.23
C MET A 62 2.97 2.87 -1.03
N LEU A 63 2.86 2.10 -2.11
CA LEU A 63 2.88 0.63 -2.02
C LEU A 63 4.20 0.15 -1.41
N THR A 64 5.33 0.72 -1.82
CA THR A 64 6.64 0.40 -1.26
C THR A 64 6.73 0.69 0.23
N THR A 65 6.22 1.84 0.69
CA THR A 65 6.23 2.15 2.12
C THR A 65 5.31 1.23 2.92
N TYR A 66 4.13 0.89 2.41
CA TYR A 66 3.23 -0.05 3.10
C TYR A 66 3.80 -1.47 3.17
N TYR A 67 4.35 -1.99 2.08
CA TYR A 67 4.95 -3.32 2.06
C TYR A 67 6.22 -3.40 2.92
N ASN A 68 7.04 -2.35 2.95
CA ASN A 68 8.17 -2.29 3.87
C ASN A 68 7.71 -2.21 5.33
N GLY A 69 6.68 -1.41 5.65
CA GLY A 69 6.09 -1.37 6.99
C GLY A 69 5.65 -2.76 7.46
N GLU A 70 4.89 -3.50 6.65
CA GLU A 70 4.50 -4.89 6.95
C GLU A 70 5.69 -5.83 7.16
N TYR A 71 6.80 -5.60 6.46
CA TYR A 71 7.99 -6.43 6.59
C TYR A 71 8.78 -6.11 7.85
N TYR A 72 8.95 -4.85 8.21
CA TYR A 72 9.84 -4.40 9.28
C TYR A 72 9.13 -4.24 10.64
N ASP A 73 7.88 -3.80 10.65
CA ASP A 73 7.16 -3.34 11.86
C ASP A 73 6.36 -4.46 12.55
N ILE A 74 6.78 -5.72 12.37
CA ILE A 74 6.03 -6.91 12.84
C ILE A 74 5.79 -6.88 14.35
N LYS A 75 6.76 -6.40 15.14
CA LYS A 75 6.65 -6.39 16.61
C LYS A 75 5.70 -5.29 17.07
N GLU A 76 5.80 -4.13 16.46
CA GLU A 76 5.01 -2.94 16.68
C GLU A 76 3.55 -3.21 16.29
N ASP A 77 3.33 -3.85 15.16
CA ASP A 77 2.03 -4.32 14.70
C ASP A 77 1.42 -5.32 15.68
N ALA A 78 2.19 -6.32 16.13
CA ALA A 78 1.71 -7.29 17.12
C ALA A 78 1.35 -6.64 18.47
N LEU A 79 2.06 -5.57 18.87
CA LEU A 79 1.75 -4.79 20.07
C LEU A 79 0.50 -3.94 19.88
N ALA A 80 0.35 -3.27 18.73
CA ALA A 80 -0.84 -2.48 18.39
C ALA A 80 -2.12 -3.34 18.39
N ALA A 81 -2.01 -4.60 17.94
CA ALA A 81 -3.11 -5.56 18.02
C ALA A 81 -3.56 -5.86 19.47
N LYS A 82 -2.63 -5.83 20.44
CA LYS A 82 -2.92 -6.07 21.86
C LYS A 82 -3.41 -4.82 22.61
N LEU A 83 -2.94 -3.63 22.21
CA LEU A 83 -3.15 -2.38 22.96
C LEU A 83 -4.36 -1.56 22.50
N GLY A 84 -5.00 -1.93 21.39
CA GLY A 84 -6.16 -1.22 20.84
C GLY A 84 -5.93 -0.80 19.40
N ARG A 85 -6.26 -1.71 18.48
CA ARG A 85 -6.10 -1.50 17.04
C ARG A 85 -7.10 -0.47 16.52
N ASN A 86 -6.64 0.43 15.67
CA ASN A 86 -7.51 1.28 14.85
C ASN A 86 -7.14 1.12 13.36
N ILE A 87 -7.83 1.83 12.47
CA ILE A 87 -7.58 1.72 11.02
C ILE A 87 -6.22 2.28 10.60
N PHE A 88 -5.64 3.19 11.40
CA PHE A 88 -4.35 3.83 11.16
C PHE A 88 -3.18 3.04 11.78
N SER A 89 -3.39 2.38 12.93
CA SER A 89 -2.36 1.68 13.70
C SER A 89 -2.25 0.20 13.37
N GLY A 90 -1.01 -0.30 13.39
CA GLY A 90 -0.72 -1.73 13.27
C GLY A 90 -0.76 -2.29 11.84
N GLY A 91 -0.63 -1.46 10.80
CA GLY A 91 -0.65 -1.96 9.42
C GLY A 91 -1.92 -2.75 9.06
N SER A 92 -1.78 -3.67 8.11
CA SER A 92 -2.78 -4.67 7.71
C SER A 92 -2.75 -5.94 8.56
N GLN A 93 -1.68 -6.16 9.34
CA GLN A 93 -1.45 -7.33 10.21
C GLN A 93 -1.30 -8.66 9.47
N ILE A 94 -1.28 -8.68 8.14
CA ILE A 94 -1.27 -9.94 7.38
C ILE A 94 0.03 -10.71 7.62
N ILE A 95 1.16 -10.00 7.74
CA ILE A 95 2.44 -10.62 8.09
C ILE A 95 2.51 -10.90 9.59
N ALA A 96 2.08 -9.96 10.44
CA ALA A 96 2.12 -10.12 11.90
C ALA A 96 1.28 -11.31 12.41
N GLN A 97 0.17 -11.63 11.74
CA GLN A 97 -0.70 -12.78 12.05
C GLN A 97 -0.30 -14.07 11.32
N ASN A 98 0.84 -14.09 10.61
CA ASN A 98 1.30 -15.23 9.82
C ASN A 98 0.30 -15.71 8.75
N ILE A 99 -0.57 -14.82 8.23
CA ILE A 99 -1.52 -15.16 7.17
C ILE A 99 -0.79 -15.34 5.83
N LEU A 100 0.21 -14.49 5.55
CA LEU A 100 1.12 -14.66 4.42
C LEU A 100 2.58 -14.75 4.89
N PRO A 101 3.43 -15.50 4.17
CA PRO A 101 4.87 -15.48 4.40
C PRO A 101 5.47 -14.08 4.21
N ARG A 102 6.39 -13.71 5.10
CA ARG A 102 7.12 -12.43 5.09
C ARG A 102 7.80 -12.10 3.75
N LYS A 103 8.13 -13.12 2.94
CA LYS A 103 8.69 -12.95 1.59
C LYS A 103 7.78 -12.13 0.66
N PHE A 104 6.46 -12.24 0.80
CA PHE A 104 5.51 -11.50 -0.06
C PHE A 104 5.58 -10.00 0.17
N ALA A 105 5.69 -9.56 1.43
CA ALA A 105 5.89 -8.14 1.74
C ALA A 105 7.23 -7.62 1.19
N LYS A 106 8.32 -8.39 1.33
CA LYS A 106 9.63 -8.02 0.76
C LYS A 106 9.62 -7.92 -0.77
N ILE A 107 9.01 -8.88 -1.44
CA ILE A 107 8.91 -8.85 -2.91
C ILE A 107 8.04 -7.67 -3.33
N GLY A 108 6.89 -7.49 -2.68
CA GLY A 108 5.98 -6.36 -2.89
C GLY A 108 6.70 -5.02 -2.83
N SER A 109 7.52 -4.79 -1.81
CA SER A 109 8.24 -3.52 -1.65
C SER A 109 9.35 -3.28 -2.68
N ILE A 110 9.90 -4.33 -3.30
CA ILE A 110 10.93 -4.20 -4.33
C ILE A 110 10.31 -3.98 -5.72
N ILE A 111 9.14 -4.56 -5.99
CA ILE A 111 8.49 -4.47 -7.31
C ILE A 111 7.63 -3.22 -7.50
N SER A 112 7.30 -2.50 -6.42
CA SER A 112 6.52 -1.27 -6.47
C SER A 112 7.34 0.03 -6.27
N PRO A 113 8.60 0.17 -6.75
CA PRO A 113 9.45 1.31 -6.42
C PRO A 113 8.94 2.64 -7.01
#